data_AF-A0A9W8ULR0-F1
#
_entry.id   AF-A0A9W8ULR0-F1
#
_cell.length_a   1.000
_cell.length_b   1.000
_cell.length_c   1.000
_cell.angle_alpha   90.00
_cell.angle_beta   90.00
_cell.angle_gamma   90.00
#
_symmetry.space_group_name_H-M   'P 1'
#
loop_
_entity.id
_entity.type
_entity.pdbx_description
1 polymer ?
#
loop_
_entity_poly.entity_id
_entity_poly.type
_entity_poly.pdbx_seq_one_letter_code
_entity_poly.pdbx_strand_id
1 'polypeptide(L)'
;MLLVTLALYHRDSLSHGNSRRIFGYEAYHWGLLFTPASSSSSPSDAAPLYSFDATDASDIDPVTFRLRNPSMDWWLRAETRPTAPNPKLLGQLVVGTLPDGDAWGEEGGGGFERLKAIFEEVPLPEKNTHPQQSCVTWAVAAVGRMQTQGWVPAFDLQVLKDAALAYADARIKEDATEPALKEYRAEEKGL
;
A
#
# COMPACT_ATOMS: atom_id res chain seq x y z
N MET A 1 11.82 -15.30 0.44
CA MET A 1 10.38 -15.01 0.43
C MET A 1 10.19 -13.50 0.48
N LEU A 2 9.19 -12.94 -0.22
CA LEU A 2 8.80 -11.54 -0.06
C LEU A 2 7.51 -11.44 0.74
N LEU A 3 7.45 -10.51 1.69
CA LEU A 3 6.22 -10.11 2.35
C LEU A 3 5.45 -9.18 1.41
N VAL A 4 4.17 -9.47 1.23
CA VAL A 4 3.21 -8.56 0.59
C VAL A 4 2.58 -7.74 1.70
N THR A 5 2.78 -6.44 1.69
CA THR A 5 2.27 -5.57 2.75
C THR A 5 1.42 -4.44 2.20
N LEU A 6 0.32 -4.14 2.89
CA LEU A 6 -0.43 -2.91 2.72
C LEU A 6 0.24 -1.83 3.56
N ALA A 7 0.82 -0.84 2.89
CA ALA A 7 1.52 0.28 3.51
C ALA A 7 0.60 1.49 3.65
N LEU A 8 0.62 2.11 4.84
CA LEU A 8 -0.26 3.22 5.20
C LEU A 8 0.58 4.44 5.55
N TYR A 9 0.26 5.57 4.93
CA TYR A 9 0.99 6.82 5.10
C TYR A 9 0.04 7.91 5.58
N HIS A 10 0.52 8.80 6.46
CA HIS A 10 -0.26 9.98 6.78
C HIS A 10 -0.27 10.98 5.62
N ARG A 11 -1.37 11.70 5.47
CA ARG A 11 -1.61 12.76 4.48
C ARG A 11 -1.65 14.12 5.18
N ASP A 12 -0.64 14.35 6.01
CA ASP A 12 -0.49 15.57 6.81
C ASP A 12 -1.80 15.93 7.54
N SER A 13 -2.29 17.16 7.37
CA SER A 13 -3.53 17.65 8.02
C SER A 13 -4.79 16.83 7.71
N LEU A 14 -4.80 16.03 6.63
CA LEU A 14 -5.93 15.16 6.30
C LEU A 14 -6.06 13.96 7.24
N SER A 15 -4.95 13.52 7.84
CA SER A 15 -4.93 12.38 8.77
C SER A 15 -5.26 12.75 10.22
N HIS A 16 -5.57 14.02 10.51
CA HIS A 16 -5.78 14.48 11.87
C HIS A 16 -7.18 15.08 12.10
N GLY A 17 -7.59 15.06 13.37
CA GLY A 17 -8.74 15.81 13.87
C GLY A 17 -10.03 15.57 13.07
N ASN A 18 -10.70 16.66 12.70
CA ASN A 18 -11.96 16.60 11.97
C ASN A 18 -11.78 16.10 10.52
N SER A 19 -10.65 16.43 9.88
CA SER A 19 -10.35 15.96 8.51
C SER A 19 -10.34 14.43 8.47
N ARG A 20 -9.69 13.76 9.43
CA ARG A 20 -9.70 12.30 9.51
C ARG A 20 -11.11 11.73 9.58
N ARG A 21 -12.02 12.38 10.31
CA ARG A 21 -13.42 11.93 10.44
C ARG A 21 -14.21 12.10 9.15
N ILE A 22 -13.96 13.18 8.41
CA ILE A 22 -14.62 13.47 7.13
C ILE A 22 -14.11 12.55 6.03
N PHE A 23 -12.79 12.42 5.93
CA PHE A 23 -12.14 11.65 4.87
C PHE A 23 -12.07 10.15 5.16
N GLY A 24 -12.42 9.67 6.36
CA GLY A 24 -12.49 8.23 6.66
C GLY A 24 -11.23 7.47 6.21
N TYR A 25 -11.39 6.58 5.23
CA TYR A 25 -10.28 5.79 4.68
C TYR A 25 -9.28 6.64 3.90
N GLU A 26 -9.77 7.64 3.15
CA GLU A 26 -9.00 8.58 2.33
C GLU A 26 -8.17 9.59 3.16
N ALA A 27 -8.35 9.59 4.48
CA ALA A 27 -7.52 10.35 5.42
C ALA A 27 -6.06 9.89 5.40
N TYR A 28 -5.79 8.69 4.90
CA TYR A 28 -4.46 8.10 4.75
C TYR A 28 -4.19 7.77 3.29
N HIS A 29 -2.91 7.73 2.91
CA HIS A 29 -2.50 7.22 1.60
C HIS A 29 -2.16 5.74 1.74
N TRP A 30 -2.61 4.94 0.78
CA TRP A 30 -2.50 3.48 0.81
C TRP A 30 -1.70 3.03 -0.40
N GLY A 31 -0.81 2.06 -0.19
CA GLY A 31 -0.01 1.45 -1.25
C GLY A 31 0.40 0.04 -0.86
N LEU A 32 1.15 -0.61 -1.74
CA LEU A 32 1.73 -1.93 -1.53
C LEU A 32 3.24 -1.81 -1.44
N LEU A 33 3.83 -2.46 -0.43
CA LEU A 33 5.26 -2.67 -0.33
C LEU A 33 5.58 -4.17 -0.35
N PHE A 34 6.60 -4.51 -1.12
CA PHE A 34 7.16 -5.85 -1.22
C PHE A 34 8.51 -5.87 -0.53
N THR A 35 8.55 -6.45 0.65
CA THR A 35 9.71 -6.39 1.54
C THR A 35 10.30 -7.79 1.71
N PRO A 36 11.62 -8.00 1.59
CA PRO A 36 12.22 -9.29 1.88
C PRO A 36 11.87 -9.72 3.31
N ALA A 37 11.42 -10.97 3.46
CA ALA A 37 11.32 -11.55 4.80
C ALA A 37 12.74 -11.62 5.39
N SER A 38 13.03 -10.81 6.41
CA SER A 38 14.32 -10.84 7.08
C SER A 38 14.41 -12.10 7.95
N SER A 39 15.60 -12.72 7.97
CA SER A 39 15.95 -13.72 8.99
C SER A 39 16.39 -13.09 10.32
N SER A 40 16.53 -11.76 10.38
CA SER A 40 16.89 -11.03 11.59
C SER A 40 15.69 -10.76 12.50
N SER A 41 15.98 -10.53 13.78
CA SER A 41 15.00 -10.38 14.87
C SER A 41 14.06 -9.18 14.79
N SER A 42 14.20 -8.30 13.77
CA SER A 42 13.25 -7.21 13.54
C SER A 42 12.95 -7.05 12.04
N PRO A 43 11.85 -7.62 11.53
CA PRO A 43 11.46 -7.50 10.12
C PRO A 43 11.06 -6.07 9.71
N SER A 44 11.00 -5.10 10.65
CA SER A 44 10.79 -3.67 10.38
C SER A 44 11.95 -2.98 9.65
N ASP A 45 13.15 -3.56 9.70
CA ASP A 45 14.37 -2.87 9.26
C ASP A 45 14.77 -3.24 7.82
N ALA A 46 14.08 -4.21 7.21
CA ALA A 46 14.30 -4.58 5.83
C ALA A 46 13.73 -3.51 4.90
N ALA A 47 14.58 -2.95 4.03
CA ALA A 47 14.14 -2.01 3.02
C ALA A 47 13.22 -2.70 2.00
N PRO A 48 12.09 -2.08 1.61
CA PRO A 48 11.23 -2.62 0.56
C PRO A 48 11.99 -2.73 -0.76
N LEU A 49 11.78 -3.83 -1.48
CA LEU A 49 12.32 -4.02 -2.84
C LEU A 49 11.46 -3.33 -3.88
N TYR A 50 10.13 -3.36 -3.72
CA TYR A 50 9.19 -2.76 -4.65
C TYR A 50 8.11 -1.99 -3.92
N SER A 51 7.67 -0.88 -4.52
CA SER A 51 6.50 -0.12 -4.08
C SER A 51 5.54 0.09 -5.24
N PHE A 52 4.24 0.01 -4.95
CA PHE A 52 3.18 0.28 -5.90
C PHE A 52 2.05 1.05 -5.24
N ASP A 53 1.62 2.16 -5.85
CA ASP A 53 0.45 2.90 -5.40
C ASP A 53 -0.21 3.67 -6.55
N ALA A 54 -1.52 3.85 -6.49
CA ALA A 54 -2.20 4.83 -7.34
C ALA A 54 -2.09 6.21 -6.70
N THR A 55 -1.67 7.20 -7.47
CA THR A 55 -1.55 8.58 -7.00
C THR A 55 -1.99 9.57 -8.08
N ASP A 56 -2.61 10.65 -7.65
CA ASP A 56 -2.93 11.83 -8.44
C ASP A 56 -2.02 13.01 -8.10
N ALA A 57 -0.91 12.74 -7.39
CA ALA A 57 -0.02 13.78 -6.90
C ALA A 57 0.44 14.70 -8.03
N SER A 58 0.40 15.99 -7.71
CA SER A 58 0.95 17.07 -8.53
C SER A 58 2.02 17.77 -7.70
N ASP A 59 3.22 17.90 -8.25
CA ASP A 59 4.38 18.48 -7.60
C ASP A 59 5.11 19.45 -8.53
N ILE A 60 5.87 20.37 -7.95
CA ILE A 60 6.72 21.28 -8.74
C ILE A 60 8.04 20.59 -8.99
N ASP A 61 8.38 20.40 -10.26
CA ASP A 61 9.69 19.94 -10.67
C ASP A 61 10.76 20.94 -10.20
N PRO A 62 11.71 20.54 -9.33
CA PRO A 62 12.68 21.48 -8.78
C PRO A 62 13.72 21.98 -9.79
N VAL A 63 13.86 21.30 -10.94
CA VAL A 63 14.78 21.67 -12.01
C VAL A 63 14.09 22.60 -13.00
N THR A 64 12.87 22.25 -13.42
CA THR A 64 12.16 23.00 -14.47
C THR A 64 11.20 24.06 -13.91
N PHE A 65 10.91 24.03 -12.60
CA PHE A 65 9.91 24.84 -11.90
C PHE A 65 8.50 24.73 -12.51
N ARG A 66 8.24 23.64 -13.26
CA ARG A 66 6.92 23.36 -13.86
C ARG A 66 6.16 22.37 -12.99
N LEU A 67 4.84 22.53 -13.00
CA LEU A 67 3.95 21.59 -12.34
C LEU A 67 3.95 20.26 -13.11
N ARG A 68 4.30 19.18 -12.42
CA ARG A 68 4.11 17.80 -12.88
C ARG A 68 2.68 17.39 -12.57
N ASN A 69 2.06 16.66 -13.50
CA ASN A 69 0.67 16.22 -13.43
C ASN A 69 -0.32 17.34 -13.03
N PRO A 70 -0.36 18.47 -13.76
CA PRO A 70 -1.20 19.62 -13.40
C PRO A 70 -2.71 19.29 -13.39
N SER A 71 -3.12 18.30 -14.17
CA SER A 71 -4.49 17.79 -14.22
C SER A 71 -4.86 16.92 -13.01
N MET A 72 -3.88 16.55 -12.17
CA MET A 72 -4.00 15.58 -11.08
C MET A 72 -4.56 14.25 -11.58
N ASP A 73 -4.17 13.79 -12.76
CA ASP A 73 -4.67 12.52 -13.30
C ASP A 73 -4.09 11.37 -12.49
N TRP A 74 -4.91 10.35 -12.23
CA TRP A 74 -4.46 9.17 -11.52
C TRP A 74 -3.48 8.40 -12.39
N TRP A 75 -2.37 7.96 -11.80
CA TRP A 75 -1.40 7.09 -12.43
C TRP A 75 -0.87 6.06 -11.43
N LEU A 76 -0.40 4.93 -11.95
CA LEU A 76 0.28 3.91 -11.15
C LEU A 76 1.74 4.32 -10.94
N ARG A 77 2.10 4.64 -9.70
CA ARG A 77 3.50 4.74 -9.29
C ARG A 77 4.01 3.35 -8.95
N ALA A 78 5.08 2.95 -9.64
CA ALA A 78 5.75 1.67 -9.46
C ALA A 78 7.26 1.91 -9.39
N GLU A 79 7.90 1.56 -8.28
CA GLU A 79 9.33 1.83 -8.06
C GLU A 79 10.08 0.57 -7.64
N THR A 80 11.31 0.44 -8.13
CA THR A 80 12.28 -0.56 -7.66
C THR A 80 13.24 0.09 -6.68
N ARG A 81 13.49 -0.59 -5.54
CA ARG A 81 14.35 -0.14 -4.45
C ARG A 81 14.05 1.32 -4.06
N PRO A 82 12.82 1.63 -3.65
CA PRO A 82 12.45 2.99 -3.26
C PRO A 82 13.44 3.55 -2.24
N THR A 83 13.88 4.78 -2.48
CA THR A 83 14.97 5.41 -1.72
C THR A 83 14.48 5.95 -0.39
N ALA A 84 15.27 5.74 0.67
CA ALA A 84 15.06 6.23 2.04
C ALA A 84 13.69 5.87 2.68
N PRO A 85 13.61 5.74 4.01
CA PRO A 85 12.32 5.58 4.66
C PRO A 85 11.46 6.83 4.42
N ASN A 86 10.29 6.66 3.80
CA ASN A 86 9.33 7.75 3.62
C ASN A 86 8.86 8.20 5.02
N PRO A 87 9.11 9.45 5.44
CA PRO A 87 8.78 9.92 6.79
C PRO A 87 7.27 9.88 7.06
N LYS A 88 6.44 9.79 6.00
CA LYS A 88 5.00 9.69 6.13
C LYS A 88 4.50 8.28 6.43
N LEU A 89 5.35 7.26 6.33
CA LEU A 89 4.98 5.87 6.56
C LEU A 89 4.62 5.66 8.04
N LEU A 90 3.36 5.32 8.29
CA LEU A 90 2.87 4.99 9.63
C LEU A 90 3.19 3.55 9.99
N GLY A 91 2.99 2.64 9.04
CA GLY A 91 3.25 1.22 9.23
C GLY A 91 2.74 0.37 8.07
N GLN A 92 2.95 -0.94 8.21
CA GLN A 92 2.67 -1.96 7.20
C GLN A 92 1.85 -3.10 7.81
N LEU A 93 0.80 -3.51 7.11
CA LEU A 93 0.06 -4.74 7.41
C LEU A 93 0.50 -5.84 6.45
N VAL A 94 1.08 -6.93 6.96
CA VAL A 94 1.42 -8.11 6.15
C VAL A 94 0.12 -8.82 5.78
N VAL A 95 -0.21 -8.81 4.50
CA VAL A 95 -1.44 -9.41 3.96
C VAL A 95 -1.18 -10.72 3.23
N GLY A 96 0.06 -10.99 2.83
CA GLY A 96 0.43 -12.24 2.16
C GLY A 96 1.93 -12.38 1.98
N THR A 97 2.33 -13.40 1.23
CA THR A 97 3.75 -13.68 0.96
C THR A 97 3.92 -14.22 -0.45
N LEU A 98 4.97 -13.79 -1.13
CA LEU A 98 5.42 -14.39 -2.37
C LEU A 98 6.59 -15.35 -2.09
N PRO A 99 6.61 -16.54 -2.72
CA PRO A 99 7.74 -17.48 -2.63
C PRO A 99 9.03 -16.86 -3.19
N ASP A 100 10.17 -17.55 -3.12
CA ASP A 100 11.41 -17.03 -3.71
C ASP A 100 11.38 -17.02 -5.26
N GLY A 101 12.25 -16.17 -5.83
CA GLY A 101 12.11 -15.48 -7.12
C GLY A 101 11.75 -16.28 -8.38
N ASP A 102 11.89 -17.62 -8.37
CA ASP A 102 11.60 -18.46 -9.54
C ASP A 102 10.13 -18.89 -9.61
N ALA A 103 9.37 -18.79 -8.51
CA ALA A 103 8.00 -19.29 -8.43
C ALA A 103 6.93 -18.28 -8.88
N TRP A 104 7.28 -16.99 -9.00
CA TRP A 104 6.37 -15.93 -9.45
C TRP A 104 7.04 -14.92 -10.40
N GLY A 105 8.32 -15.11 -10.74
CA GLY A 105 9.07 -14.39 -11.78
C GLY A 105 9.89 -15.37 -12.61
N GLU A 106 10.24 -15.03 -13.85
CA GLU A 106 11.10 -15.89 -14.68
C GLU A 106 12.52 -15.98 -14.09
N GLU A 107 13.20 -17.12 -14.32
CA GLU A 107 14.64 -17.29 -14.07
C GLU A 107 15.41 -16.14 -14.73
N GLY A 108 15.95 -15.21 -13.93
CA GLY A 108 16.73 -14.07 -14.43
C GLY A 108 16.28 -12.67 -13.99
N GLY A 109 15.24 -12.52 -13.16
CA GLY A 109 14.99 -11.28 -12.41
C GLY A 109 13.80 -10.41 -12.82
N GLY A 110 12.82 -10.95 -13.54
CA GLY A 110 11.63 -10.22 -14.02
C GLY A 110 10.44 -10.07 -13.04
N GLY A 111 10.67 -10.23 -11.73
CA GLY A 111 9.59 -10.21 -10.73
C GLY A 111 8.87 -8.85 -10.66
N PHE A 112 9.60 -7.75 -10.76
CA PHE A 112 9.01 -6.41 -10.75
C PHE A 112 8.07 -6.19 -11.93
N GLU A 113 8.49 -6.57 -13.13
CA GLU A 113 7.74 -6.43 -14.38
C GLU A 113 6.45 -7.24 -14.33
N ARG A 114 6.48 -8.43 -13.74
CA ARG A 114 5.28 -9.25 -13.53
C ARG A 114 4.32 -8.63 -12.52
N LEU A 115 4.81 -8.14 -11.39
CA LEU A 115 3.97 -7.41 -10.42
C LEU A 115 3.36 -6.17 -11.07
N LYS A 116 4.18 -5.39 -11.79
CA LYS A 116 3.76 -4.20 -12.51
C LYS A 116 2.67 -4.52 -13.53
N ALA A 117 2.85 -5.54 -14.37
CA ALA A 117 1.85 -5.95 -15.37
C ALA A 117 0.51 -6.30 -14.72
N ILE A 118 0.52 -7.02 -13.59
CA ILE A 118 -0.70 -7.36 -12.85
C ILE A 118 -1.36 -6.11 -12.26
N PHE A 119 -0.57 -5.17 -11.74
CA PHE A 119 -1.09 -3.94 -11.15
C PHE A 119 -1.55 -2.91 -12.18
N GLU A 120 -1.06 -2.98 -13.41
CA GLU A 120 -1.58 -2.20 -14.54
C GLU A 120 -2.98 -2.67 -14.99
N GLU A 121 -3.36 -3.91 -14.69
CA GLU A 121 -4.71 -4.42 -14.93
C GLU A 121 -5.73 -3.97 -13.87
N VAL A 122 -5.25 -3.47 -12.72
CA VAL A 122 -6.12 -2.93 -11.66
C VAL A 122 -6.59 -1.55 -12.10
N PRO A 123 -7.91 -1.30 -12.24
CA PRO A 123 -8.42 -0.01 -12.66
C PRO A 123 -7.94 1.12 -11.75
N LEU A 124 -7.40 2.17 -12.37
CA LEU A 124 -7.06 3.40 -11.66
C LEU A 124 -8.34 4.10 -11.18
N PRO A 125 -8.27 4.84 -10.07
CA PRO A 125 -9.44 5.54 -9.55
C PRO A 125 -10.04 6.53 -10.55
N GLU A 126 -11.37 6.58 -10.61
CA GLU A 126 -12.11 7.54 -11.42
C GLU A 126 -12.52 8.77 -10.59
N LYS A 127 -12.22 9.97 -11.11
CA LYS A 127 -12.61 11.24 -10.47
C LYS A 127 -14.12 11.44 -10.55
N ASN A 128 -14.67 12.17 -9.57
CA ASN A 128 -16.06 12.66 -9.56
C ASN A 128 -17.13 11.55 -9.61
N THR A 129 -16.82 10.38 -9.05
CA THR A 129 -17.73 9.23 -8.92
C THR A 129 -18.40 9.19 -7.54
N HIS A 130 -19.52 8.47 -7.43
CA HIS A 130 -20.15 8.14 -6.16
C HIS A 130 -20.40 6.62 -6.08
N PRO A 131 -19.79 5.89 -5.13
CA PRO A 131 -18.86 6.38 -4.10
C PRO A 131 -17.56 6.93 -4.70
N GLN A 132 -16.89 7.82 -3.95
CA GLN A 132 -15.60 8.38 -4.35
C GLN A 132 -14.53 7.27 -4.44
N GLN A 133 -13.68 7.34 -5.46
CA GLN A 133 -12.53 6.47 -5.63
C GLN A 133 -11.22 7.19 -5.31
N SER A 134 -10.22 6.44 -4.85
CA SER A 134 -8.93 6.96 -4.36
C SER A 134 -7.82 5.91 -4.37
N CYS A 135 -6.64 6.24 -3.85
CA CYS A 135 -5.58 5.25 -3.60
C CYS A 135 -6.04 4.08 -2.72
N VAL A 136 -7.04 4.29 -1.85
CA VAL A 136 -7.65 3.23 -1.03
C VAL A 136 -8.36 2.22 -1.93
N THR A 137 -9.21 2.67 -2.85
CA THR A 137 -9.97 1.76 -3.72
C THR A 137 -9.04 0.97 -4.61
N TRP A 138 -7.99 1.61 -5.13
CA TRP A 138 -6.96 0.92 -5.91
C TRP A 138 -6.19 -0.10 -5.07
N ALA A 139 -5.71 0.27 -3.87
CA ALA A 139 -4.91 -0.63 -3.03
C ALA A 139 -5.72 -1.87 -2.61
N VAL A 140 -6.98 -1.70 -2.23
CA VAL A 140 -7.88 -2.82 -1.89
C VAL A 140 -8.15 -3.70 -3.12
N ALA A 141 -8.38 -3.11 -4.29
CA ALA A 141 -8.54 -3.87 -5.54
C ALA A 141 -7.26 -4.63 -5.92
N ALA A 142 -6.08 -4.05 -5.69
CA ALA A 142 -4.79 -4.69 -5.93
C ALA A 142 -4.57 -5.88 -4.98
N VAL A 143 -4.95 -5.77 -3.70
CA VAL A 143 -4.97 -6.91 -2.78
C VAL A 143 -5.92 -8.01 -3.28
N GLY A 144 -7.13 -7.64 -3.72
CA GLY A 144 -8.06 -8.57 -4.35
C GLY A 144 -7.48 -9.26 -5.59
N ARG A 145 -6.75 -8.53 -6.44
CA ARG A 145 -6.05 -9.12 -7.60
C ARG A 145 -5.01 -10.13 -7.15
N MET A 146 -4.25 -9.85 -6.10
CA MET A 146 -3.28 -10.81 -5.54
C MET A 146 -3.95 -12.04 -4.90
N GLN A 147 -5.17 -11.89 -4.35
CA GLN A 147 -5.97 -13.04 -3.91
C GLN A 147 -6.32 -13.96 -5.09
N THR A 148 -6.69 -13.40 -6.24
CA THR A 148 -6.98 -14.21 -7.45
C THR A 148 -5.75 -14.95 -8.00
N GLN A 149 -4.54 -14.46 -7.72
CA GLN A 149 -3.29 -15.11 -8.08
C GLN A 149 -2.84 -16.17 -7.05
N GLY A 150 -3.53 -16.29 -5.92
CA GLY A 150 -3.14 -17.17 -4.80
C GLY A 150 -1.95 -16.66 -3.98
N TRP A 151 -1.57 -15.39 -4.13
CA TRP A 151 -0.44 -14.77 -3.43
C TRP A 151 -0.81 -14.17 -2.07
N VAL A 152 -2.07 -13.81 -1.94
CA VAL A 152 -2.69 -13.32 -0.71
C VAL A 152 -3.82 -14.29 -0.35
N PRO A 153 -3.94 -14.74 0.91
CA PRO A 153 -5.05 -15.59 1.33
C PRO A 153 -6.40 -14.93 1.07
N ALA A 154 -7.42 -15.74 0.78
CA ALA A 154 -8.78 -15.25 0.64
C ALA A 154 -9.33 -14.83 2.02
N PHE A 155 -9.56 -13.53 2.18
CA PHE A 155 -10.23 -12.92 3.32
C PHE A 155 -11.10 -11.75 2.84
N ASP A 156 -12.01 -11.30 3.71
CA ASP A 156 -12.90 -10.18 3.41
C ASP A 156 -12.13 -8.85 3.29
N LEU A 157 -12.15 -8.27 2.09
CA LEU A 157 -11.44 -7.03 1.77
C LEU A 157 -12.03 -5.80 2.47
N GLN A 158 -13.33 -5.81 2.79
CA GLN A 158 -13.94 -4.73 3.55
C GLN A 158 -13.49 -4.79 5.02
N VAL A 159 -13.39 -5.99 5.59
CA VAL A 159 -12.83 -6.17 6.95
C VAL A 159 -11.35 -5.75 6.99
N LEU A 160 -10.55 -6.09 5.96
CA LEU A 160 -9.17 -5.60 5.84
C LEU A 160 -9.13 -4.07 5.84
N LYS A 161 -10.01 -3.44 5.06
CA LYS A 161 -10.08 -1.99 4.92
C LYS A 161 -10.41 -1.31 6.27
N ASP A 162 -11.34 -1.86 7.03
CA ASP A 162 -11.69 -1.36 8.37
C ASP A 162 -10.53 -1.53 9.35
N ALA A 163 -9.88 -2.70 9.33
CA ALA A 163 -8.72 -3.00 10.17
C ALA A 163 -7.51 -2.10 9.83
N ALA A 164 -7.27 -1.80 8.55
CA ALA A 164 -6.21 -0.91 8.10
C ALA A 164 -6.44 0.52 8.58
N LEU A 165 -7.67 1.04 8.51
CA LEU A 165 -8.00 2.35 9.05
C LEU A 165 -7.75 2.41 10.57
N ALA A 166 -8.23 1.41 11.32
CA ALA A 166 -8.01 1.35 12.77
C ALA A 166 -6.52 1.27 13.15
N TYR A 167 -5.75 0.50 12.38
CA TYR A 167 -4.30 0.41 12.56
C TYR A 167 -3.58 1.74 12.26
N ALA A 168 -3.94 2.45 11.19
CA ALA A 168 -3.39 3.77 10.89
C ALA A 168 -3.73 4.80 11.99
N ASP A 169 -4.97 4.80 12.48
CA ASP A 169 -5.39 5.65 13.60
C ASP A 169 -4.59 5.40 14.88
N ALA A 170 -4.23 4.14 15.13
CA ALA A 170 -3.43 3.77 16.29
C ALA A 170 -1.96 4.17 16.11
N ARG A 171 -1.39 4.00 14.91
CA ARG A 171 0.01 4.30 14.58
C ARG A 171 0.33 5.79 14.50
N ILE A 172 -0.63 6.65 14.17
CA ILE A 172 -0.40 8.10 14.05
C ILE A 172 -0.33 8.83 15.40
N LYS A 173 -0.68 8.17 16.51
CA LYS A 173 -0.63 8.76 17.86
C LYS A 173 0.81 8.87 18.34
N GLU A 174 1.09 9.89 19.17
CA GLU A 174 2.43 10.08 19.77
C GLU A 174 2.85 8.91 20.67
N ASP A 175 1.89 8.25 21.33
CA ASP A 175 2.07 7.11 22.22
C ASP A 175 1.76 5.76 21.55
N ALA A 176 1.85 5.68 20.22
CA ALA A 176 1.50 4.48 19.46
C ALA A 176 2.28 3.23 19.92
N THR A 177 1.54 2.23 20.41
CA THR A 177 2.09 0.93 20.82
C THR A 177 2.03 -0.13 19.71
N GLU A 178 1.26 0.12 18.65
CA GLU A 178 1.17 -0.79 17.50
C GLU A 178 2.53 -0.88 16.79
N PRO A 179 2.99 -2.10 16.44
CA PRO A 179 4.29 -2.28 15.78
C PRO A 179 4.25 -1.70 14.36
N ALA A 180 5.40 -1.28 13.83
CA ALA A 180 5.49 -0.71 12.48
C ALA A 180 5.19 -1.72 11.37
N LEU A 181 5.39 -3.02 11.64
CA LEU A 181 5.01 -4.13 10.77
C LEU A 181 4.13 -5.09 11.59
N LYS A 182 2.91 -5.33 11.12
CA LYS A 182 1.91 -6.15 11.83
C LYS A 182 1.33 -7.18 10.87
N GLU A 183 1.25 -8.45 11.29
CA GLU A 183 0.52 -9.47 10.53
C GLU A 183 -0.98 -9.14 10.53
N TYR A 184 -1.59 -9.12 9.35
CA TYR A 184 -3.04 -9.10 9.26
C TYR A 184 -3.57 -10.51 9.49
N ARG A 185 -4.35 -10.67 10.56
CA ARG A 185 -5.07 -11.91 10.86
C ARG A 185 -6.54 -11.66 10.61
N ALA A 186 -7.06 -12.25 9.55
CA ALA A 186 -8.50 -12.26 9.32
C ALA A 186 -9.15 -12.96 10.53
N GLU A 187 -10.17 -12.33 11.12
CA GLU A 187 -10.96 -13.02 12.13
C GLU A 187 -11.59 -14.26 11.48
N GLU A 188 -11.35 -15.43 12.07
CA GLU A 188 -12.09 -16.63 11.69
C GLU A 188 -13.57 -16.33 11.97
N LYS A 189 -14.37 -16.16 10.91
CA LYS A 189 -15.82 -16.20 11.07
C LYS A 189 -16.15 -17.58 11.63
N GLY A 190 -16.46 -17.63 12.93
CA GLY A 190 -17.05 -18.79 13.57
C GLY A 190 -18.20 -19.28 12.70
N LEU A 191 -18.08 -20.53 12.27
CA LEU A 191 -19.07 -21.25 11.47
C LEU A 191 -20.41 -21.33 12.22
#